data_AF-A0A9D5WVU9-F1
#
_entry.id   AF-A0A9D5WVU9-F1
#
_cell.length_a   1.000
_cell.length_b   1.000
_cell.length_c   1.000
_cell.angle_alpha   90.00
_cell.angle_beta   90.00
_cell.angle_gamma   90.00
#
_symmetry.space_group_name_H-M   'P 1'
#
loop_
_entity.id
_entity.type
_entity.pdbx_description
1 polymer ?
#
loop_
_entity_poly.entity_id
_entity_poly.type
_entity_poly.pdbx_seq_one_letter_code
_entity_poly.pdbx_strand_id
1 'polypeptide(L)'
;MQALPECLELSSSLHNFTLGNQTKHIMKKNADKGNSVGENNTPKQKKTSSKNGKIETYLSSRYEFRYNTVLGRTEYRRMNSSDFTKVGRYEINTLRRELDNDVGIITSSDNLYSIIESSFSPRINPIQEYFKRLPSVDLSSNPSFSLKAIPGLASCVVVRNSDKWLPYLTKWLVAVVANAMDDRECRNHTCLVLTGEQGKFKTTFLDLFCPPALHSYSYTGKIYPQEKDTLTYIGQNLIVNIDDQLKALNKRDENELKNLITCPMVKFRMPYDKYVEEHPHLASFVASVNGNDFLTDPTGSRRFLP
;
A
#
# COMPACT_ATOMS: atom_id res chain seq x y z
N MET A 1 49.72 13.05 10.56
CA MET A 1 49.43 12.61 11.94
C MET A 1 48.13 11.82 11.90
N GLN A 2 48.25 10.58 12.36
CA GLN A 2 47.28 9.55 12.71
C GLN A 2 45.78 9.74 12.41
N ALA A 3 45.27 8.77 11.67
CA ALA A 3 43.91 8.27 11.75
C ALA A 3 43.75 7.34 12.97
N LEU A 4 42.57 7.34 13.60
CA LEU A 4 41.81 6.14 14.01
C LEU A 4 40.36 6.54 14.42
N PRO A 5 39.38 5.63 14.25
CA PRO A 5 37.94 5.84 14.42
C PRO A 5 37.38 5.15 15.68
N GLU A 6 36.23 5.60 16.19
CA GLU A 6 35.43 4.88 17.22
C GLU A 6 33.94 5.10 16.90
N CYS A 7 33.20 4.12 16.39
CA CYS A 7 32.57 2.95 17.05
C CYS A 7 31.54 3.31 18.14
N LEU A 8 30.28 3.07 17.76
CA LEU A 8 29.12 2.64 18.56
C LEU A 8 29.34 2.43 20.06
N GLU A 9 28.59 3.18 20.87
CA GLU A 9 28.21 2.76 22.22
C GLU A 9 26.70 2.54 22.32
N LEU A 10 26.35 1.29 22.63
CA LEU A 10 25.07 0.83 23.14
C LEU A 10 24.88 1.41 24.55
N SER A 11 23.87 2.26 24.74
CA SER A 11 23.36 2.56 26.08
C SER A 11 22.20 1.62 26.42
N SER A 12 22.41 0.84 27.46
CA SER A 12 21.43 -0.03 28.10
C SER A 12 20.47 0.75 29.02
N SER A 13 19.30 0.14 29.25
CA SER A 13 18.30 0.39 30.32
C SER A 13 17.16 1.37 29.91
N LEU A 14 15.86 1.14 30.15
CA LEU A 14 15.15 0.34 31.15
C LEU A 14 13.82 -0.25 30.61
N HIS A 15 13.44 -1.37 31.24
CA HIS A 15 12.16 -2.08 31.26
C HIS A 15 10.90 -1.19 31.47
N ASN A 16 9.82 -1.42 30.71
CA ASN A 16 8.57 -2.07 31.19
C ASN A 16 7.33 -1.81 30.30
N PHE A 17 6.37 -2.74 30.44
CA PHE A 17 4.96 -2.75 30.00
C PHE A 17 4.61 -3.29 28.59
N THR A 18 4.73 -4.61 28.46
CA THR A 18 3.87 -5.44 27.59
C THR A 18 2.66 -5.93 28.40
N LEU A 19 1.47 -5.36 28.16
CA LEU A 19 0.20 -5.94 28.65
C LEU A 19 -0.38 -6.84 27.54
N GLY A 20 0.07 -8.10 27.50
CA GLY A 20 -0.56 -9.14 26.69
C GLY A 20 -1.68 -9.80 27.47
N ASN A 21 -2.94 -9.48 27.14
CA ASN A 21 -4.10 -10.17 27.70
C ASN A 21 -4.28 -11.53 26.99
N GLN A 22 -3.73 -12.59 27.59
CA GLN A 22 -4.13 -13.97 27.32
C GLN A 22 -4.89 -14.50 28.54
N THR A 23 -6.23 -14.50 28.48
CA THR A 23 -7.06 -15.20 29.45
C THR A 23 -7.10 -16.70 29.11
N LYS A 24 -6.17 -17.47 29.70
CA LYS A 24 -6.31 -18.92 29.90
C LYS A 24 -6.84 -19.15 31.31
N HIS A 25 -8.10 -19.52 31.47
CA HIS A 25 -8.59 -20.07 32.72
C HIS A 25 -8.37 -21.59 32.74
N ILE A 26 -7.53 -22.02 33.67
CA ILE A 26 -7.34 -23.40 34.13
C ILE A 26 -8.22 -23.57 35.38
N MET A 27 -8.92 -24.70 35.53
CA MET A 27 -8.98 -25.42 36.81
C MET A 27 -9.28 -26.91 36.62
N LYS A 28 -8.64 -27.71 37.47
CA LYS A 28 -8.45 -29.16 37.42
C LYS A 28 -9.62 -29.99 37.97
N LYS A 29 -9.65 -31.24 37.50
CA LYS A 29 -10.36 -32.45 37.95
C LYS A 29 -10.47 -32.66 39.46
N ASN A 30 -11.55 -33.32 39.88
CA ASN A 30 -11.56 -34.46 40.82
C ASN A 30 -12.74 -35.42 40.50
N ALA A 31 -12.53 -36.72 40.77
CA ALA A 31 -13.43 -37.89 40.59
C ALA A 31 -14.59 -37.90 41.63
N ASP A 32 -15.64 -38.74 41.66
CA ASP A 32 -15.86 -40.10 41.15
C ASP A 32 -17.38 -40.45 41.21
N LYS A 33 -17.81 -41.44 40.40
CA LYS A 33 -19.00 -42.34 40.44
C LYS A 33 -20.42 -41.87 40.85
N GLY A 34 -21.38 -42.18 39.95
CA GLY A 34 -22.79 -42.44 40.27
C GLY A 34 -23.65 -42.70 39.02
N ASN A 35 -24.08 -43.94 38.79
CA ASN A 35 -25.00 -44.37 37.72
C ASN A 35 -26.42 -43.83 37.94
N SER A 36 -27.07 -43.31 36.90
CA SER A 36 -28.49 -43.59 36.62
C SER A 36 -28.92 -43.16 35.21
N VAL A 37 -29.77 -44.00 34.64
CA VAL A 37 -30.36 -43.98 33.31
C VAL A 37 -31.28 -42.78 33.14
N GLY A 38 -31.14 -42.05 32.02
CA GLY A 38 -32.03 -40.95 31.64
C GLY A 38 -31.96 -40.70 30.14
N GLU A 39 -33.11 -40.76 29.49
CA GLU A 39 -33.32 -40.81 28.05
C GLU A 39 -32.66 -39.65 27.28
N ASN A 40 -31.91 -40.01 26.23
CA ASN A 40 -31.41 -39.08 25.24
C ASN A 40 -32.56 -38.56 24.36
N ASN A 41 -32.99 -37.32 24.57
CA ASN A 41 -33.65 -36.51 23.54
C ASN A 41 -33.30 -35.03 23.73
N THR A 42 -32.05 -34.67 23.40
CA THR A 42 -31.71 -33.27 23.14
C THR A 42 -32.03 -32.95 21.67
N PRO A 43 -32.86 -31.93 21.38
CA PRO A 43 -33.15 -31.56 20.01
C PRO A 43 -31.89 -30.98 19.38
N LYS A 44 -31.34 -31.66 18.36
CA LYS A 44 -30.35 -31.09 17.45
C LYS A 44 -30.96 -29.84 16.81
N GLN A 45 -30.65 -28.66 17.34
CA GLN A 45 -30.87 -27.41 16.64
C GLN A 45 -30.03 -27.44 15.35
N LYS A 46 -30.65 -27.83 14.23
CA LYS A 46 -30.18 -27.46 12.91
C LYS A 46 -30.08 -25.94 12.91
N LYS A 47 -28.86 -25.39 12.94
CA LYS A 47 -28.63 -23.96 12.68
C LYS A 47 -29.23 -23.65 11.31
N THR A 48 -30.44 -23.12 11.29
CA THR A 48 -30.98 -22.49 10.08
C THR A 48 -30.05 -21.32 9.80
N SER A 49 -29.42 -21.30 8.62
CA SER A 49 -28.53 -20.21 8.25
C SER A 49 -29.32 -18.90 8.30
N SER A 50 -28.79 -17.92 9.03
CA SER A 50 -29.40 -16.59 9.10
C SER A 50 -29.52 -16.01 7.69
N LYS A 51 -30.45 -15.05 7.49
CA LYS A 51 -30.58 -14.37 6.21
C LYS A 51 -29.25 -13.80 5.72
N ASN A 52 -28.48 -13.17 6.62
CA ASN A 52 -27.14 -12.65 6.30
C ASN A 52 -26.15 -13.78 6.01
N GLY A 53 -26.18 -14.90 6.73
CA GLY A 53 -25.34 -16.05 6.41
C GLY A 53 -25.60 -16.63 5.00
N LYS A 54 -26.86 -16.59 4.53
CA LYS A 54 -27.19 -16.97 3.14
C LYS A 54 -26.66 -15.96 2.14
N ILE A 55 -26.75 -14.66 2.42
CA ILE A 55 -26.17 -13.60 1.60
C ILE A 55 -24.65 -13.76 1.50
N GLU A 56 -23.97 -13.92 2.64
CA GLU A 56 -22.52 -14.14 2.71
C GLU A 56 -22.11 -15.38 1.90
N THR A 57 -22.83 -16.49 2.04
CA THR A 57 -22.56 -17.72 1.26
C THR A 57 -22.70 -17.48 -0.24
N TYR A 58 -23.74 -16.76 -0.66
CA TYR A 58 -23.94 -16.40 -2.07
C TYR A 58 -22.81 -15.52 -2.58
N LEU A 59 -22.48 -14.46 -1.85
CA LEU A 59 -21.42 -13.52 -2.20
C LEU A 59 -20.07 -14.22 -2.34
N SER A 60 -19.65 -14.99 -1.33
CA SER A 60 -18.37 -15.72 -1.34
C SER A 60 -18.28 -16.80 -2.40
N SER A 61 -19.41 -17.30 -2.91
CA SER A 61 -19.42 -18.31 -3.99
C SER A 61 -19.10 -17.73 -5.37
N ARG A 62 -19.34 -16.43 -5.58
CA ARG A 62 -19.20 -15.77 -6.90
C ARG A 62 -18.16 -14.65 -6.91
N TYR A 63 -17.89 -14.07 -5.76
CA TYR A 63 -17.10 -12.86 -5.62
C TYR A 63 -16.05 -13.01 -4.52
N GLU A 64 -14.94 -12.34 -4.74
CA GLU A 64 -13.92 -12.11 -3.73
C GLU A 64 -13.96 -10.64 -3.34
N PHE A 65 -14.17 -10.38 -2.05
CA PHE A 65 -14.20 -9.04 -1.49
C PHE A 65 -12.93 -8.78 -0.69
N ARG A 66 -12.51 -7.51 -0.67
CA ARG A 66 -11.45 -7.01 0.21
C ARG A 66 -11.75 -5.57 0.61
N TYR A 67 -11.31 -5.20 1.80
CA TYR A 67 -11.24 -3.80 2.19
C TYR A 67 -9.83 -3.27 1.88
N ASN A 68 -9.72 -2.40 0.89
CA ASN A 68 -8.45 -1.78 0.49
C ASN A 68 -8.05 -0.74 1.54
N THR A 69 -7.01 -1.07 2.33
CA THR A 69 -6.56 -0.21 3.43
C THR A 69 -5.82 1.04 2.96
N VAL A 70 -5.34 1.07 1.71
CA VAL A 70 -4.65 2.23 1.13
C VAL A 70 -5.67 3.28 0.69
N LEU A 71 -6.77 2.86 0.05
CA LEU A 71 -7.80 3.77 -0.46
C LEU A 71 -9.00 3.95 0.48
N GLY A 72 -9.08 3.18 1.57
CA GLY A 72 -10.17 3.26 2.55
C GLY A 72 -11.52 2.88 1.99
N ARG A 73 -11.59 1.81 1.18
CA ARG A 73 -12.85 1.40 0.54
C ARG A 73 -12.91 -0.10 0.26
N THR A 74 -14.13 -0.62 0.17
CA THR A 74 -14.36 -2.01 -0.26
C THR A 74 -14.22 -2.14 -1.77
N GLU A 75 -13.53 -3.20 -2.18
CA GLU A 75 -13.35 -3.60 -3.57
C GLU A 75 -13.74 -5.07 -3.71
N TYR A 76 -14.18 -5.43 -4.90
CA TYR A 76 -14.57 -6.80 -5.21
C TYR A 76 -14.17 -7.19 -6.62
N ARG A 77 -14.05 -8.49 -6.85
CA ARG A 77 -13.91 -9.06 -8.19
C ARG A 77 -14.76 -10.31 -8.31
N ARG A 78 -15.16 -10.65 -9.53
CA ARG A 78 -15.69 -11.99 -9.82
C ARG A 78 -14.57 -13.02 -9.74
N MET A 79 -14.88 -14.26 -9.37
CA MET A 79 -13.88 -15.34 -9.27
C MET A 79 -13.08 -15.55 -10.58
N ASN A 80 -13.66 -15.22 -11.73
CA ASN A 80 -13.03 -15.36 -13.04
C ASN A 80 -12.34 -14.07 -13.54
N SER A 81 -12.35 -13.00 -12.76
CA SER A 81 -11.75 -11.70 -13.09
C SER A 81 -10.41 -11.54 -12.38
N SER A 82 -9.42 -10.94 -13.04
CA SER A 82 -8.16 -10.58 -12.39
C SER A 82 -8.32 -9.35 -11.51
N ASP A 83 -9.11 -8.38 -11.96
CA ASP A 83 -9.06 -7.01 -11.46
C ASP A 83 -10.14 -6.72 -10.43
N PHE A 84 -9.73 -6.07 -9.34
CA PHE A 84 -10.62 -5.57 -8.30
C PHE A 84 -11.24 -4.25 -8.74
N THR A 85 -12.55 -4.13 -8.54
CA THR A 85 -13.33 -2.91 -8.82
C THR A 85 -13.86 -2.33 -7.52
N LYS A 86 -13.94 -1.00 -7.43
CA LYS A 86 -14.55 -0.32 -6.28
C LYS A 86 -16.02 -0.73 -6.13
N VAL A 87 -16.47 -0.97 -4.91
CA VAL A 87 -17.90 -1.19 -4.65
C VAL A 87 -18.59 0.17 -4.53
N GLY A 88 -19.24 0.61 -5.59
CA GLY A 88 -20.08 1.80 -5.60
C GLY A 88 -21.57 1.48 -5.48
N ARG A 89 -22.39 2.53 -5.60
CA ARG A 89 -23.85 2.41 -5.58
C ARG A 89 -24.37 1.50 -6.70
N TYR A 90 -23.77 1.56 -7.88
CA TYR A 90 -24.15 0.74 -9.02
C TYR A 90 -23.89 -0.75 -8.75
N GLU A 91 -22.72 -1.07 -8.21
CA GLU A 91 -22.32 -2.43 -7.86
C GLU A 91 -23.22 -3.01 -6.76
N ILE A 92 -23.53 -2.23 -5.72
CA ILE A 92 -24.48 -2.65 -4.67
C ILE A 92 -25.86 -2.96 -5.24
N ASN A 93 -26.39 -2.10 -6.11
CA ASN A 93 -27.68 -2.35 -6.74
C ASN A 93 -27.65 -3.60 -7.63
N THR A 94 -26.50 -3.86 -8.27
CA THR A 94 -26.28 -5.10 -9.04
C THR A 94 -26.31 -6.33 -8.14
N LEU A 95 -25.55 -6.34 -7.05
CA LEU A 95 -25.52 -7.44 -6.08
C LEU A 95 -26.91 -7.68 -5.47
N ARG A 96 -27.65 -6.62 -5.16
CA ARG A 96 -29.02 -6.70 -4.66
C ARG A 96 -29.96 -7.37 -5.67
N ARG A 97 -29.89 -6.98 -6.95
CA ARG A 97 -30.70 -7.56 -8.03
C ARG A 97 -30.36 -9.03 -8.24
N GLU A 98 -29.08 -9.39 -8.17
CA GLU A 98 -28.63 -10.78 -8.29
C GLU A 98 -29.13 -11.66 -7.14
N LEU A 99 -29.06 -11.18 -5.88
CA LEU A 99 -29.57 -11.92 -4.72
C LEU A 99 -31.08 -12.19 -4.78
N ASP A 100 -31.85 -11.23 -5.29
CA ASP A 100 -33.29 -11.37 -5.47
C ASP A 100 -33.61 -12.39 -6.57
N ASN A 101 -32.94 -12.28 -7.72
CA ASN A 101 -33.20 -13.17 -8.86
C ASN A 101 -32.71 -14.61 -8.65
N ASP A 102 -31.49 -14.79 -8.10
CA ASP A 102 -30.85 -16.11 -8.04
C ASP A 102 -31.26 -16.90 -6.79
N VAL A 103 -31.52 -16.22 -5.68
CA VAL A 103 -31.73 -16.83 -4.35
C VAL A 103 -33.06 -16.40 -3.72
N GLY A 104 -33.80 -15.45 -4.31
CA GLY A 104 -35.05 -14.94 -3.75
C GLY A 104 -34.85 -14.11 -2.48
N ILE A 105 -33.67 -13.55 -2.25
CA ILE A 105 -33.36 -12.79 -1.03
C ILE A 105 -33.48 -11.30 -1.29
N ILE A 106 -34.59 -10.71 -0.85
CA ILE A 106 -34.78 -9.25 -0.83
C ILE A 106 -33.98 -8.65 0.33
N THR A 107 -33.06 -7.73 0.03
CA THR A 107 -32.24 -7.04 1.04
C THR A 107 -32.09 -5.55 0.73
N SER A 108 -31.77 -4.73 1.74
CA SER A 108 -31.50 -3.30 1.55
C SER A 108 -30.06 -3.06 1.15
N SER A 109 -29.80 -1.92 0.51
CA SER A 109 -28.43 -1.48 0.18
C SER A 109 -27.58 -1.31 1.44
N ASP A 110 -28.15 -0.76 2.51
CA ASP A 110 -27.45 -0.56 3.80
C ASP A 110 -27.05 -1.89 4.45
N ASN A 111 -27.91 -2.91 4.38
CA ASN A 111 -27.55 -4.23 4.88
C ASN A 111 -26.40 -4.83 4.08
N LEU A 112 -26.36 -4.64 2.75
CA LEU A 112 -25.23 -5.07 1.92
C LEU A 112 -23.95 -4.34 2.29
N TYR A 113 -23.98 -3.01 2.41
CA TYR A 113 -22.83 -2.23 2.90
C TYR A 113 -22.36 -2.74 4.26
N SER A 114 -23.28 -2.95 5.22
CA SER A 114 -22.93 -3.46 6.55
C SER A 114 -22.25 -4.83 6.54
N ILE A 115 -22.56 -5.69 5.55
CA ILE A 115 -21.90 -6.98 5.39
C ILE A 115 -20.51 -6.76 4.79
N ILE A 116 -20.43 -6.11 3.63
CA ILE A 116 -19.17 -6.03 2.87
C ILE A 116 -18.15 -5.04 3.48
N GLU A 117 -18.57 -4.11 4.31
CA GLU A 117 -17.68 -3.18 5.04
C GLU A 117 -17.34 -3.71 6.45
N SER A 118 -17.66 -4.98 6.74
CA SER A 118 -17.32 -5.66 7.99
C SER A 118 -16.17 -6.66 7.82
N SER A 119 -15.93 -7.48 8.85
CA SER A 119 -14.97 -8.59 8.83
C SER A 119 -15.23 -9.64 7.75
N PHE A 120 -16.38 -9.59 7.05
CA PHE A 120 -16.60 -10.37 5.83
C PHE A 120 -15.57 -10.06 4.75
N SER A 121 -15.16 -8.79 4.62
CA SER A 121 -14.12 -8.37 3.68
C SER A 121 -12.78 -8.24 4.42
N PRO A 122 -11.79 -9.10 4.12
CA PRO A 122 -10.47 -8.98 4.74
C PRO A 122 -9.83 -7.62 4.42
N ARG A 123 -9.22 -7.00 5.42
CA ARG A 123 -8.45 -5.76 5.25
C ARG A 123 -7.10 -6.10 4.62
N ILE A 124 -6.85 -5.58 3.42
CA ILE A 124 -5.66 -5.88 2.61
C ILE A 124 -5.05 -4.57 2.12
N ASN A 125 -3.72 -4.47 2.19
CA ASN A 125 -2.93 -3.48 1.44
C ASN A 125 -2.61 -4.06 0.06
N PRO A 126 -3.24 -3.60 -1.04
CA PRO A 126 -3.08 -4.23 -2.34
C PRO A 126 -1.68 -4.09 -2.94
N ILE A 127 -0.92 -3.07 -2.53
CA ILE A 127 0.45 -2.83 -2.98
C ILE A 127 1.38 -3.85 -2.33
N GLN A 128 1.29 -4.03 -1.01
CA GLN A 128 2.05 -5.06 -0.31
C GLN A 128 1.69 -6.46 -0.83
N GLU A 129 0.40 -6.72 -1.06
CA GLU A 129 -0.07 -7.99 -1.60
C GLU A 129 0.44 -8.24 -3.03
N TYR A 130 0.61 -7.18 -3.84
CA TYR A 130 1.27 -7.30 -5.14
C TYR A 130 2.72 -7.79 -4.98
N PHE A 131 3.53 -7.14 -4.13
CA PHE A 131 4.92 -7.53 -3.94
C PHE A 131 5.08 -8.91 -3.28
N LYS A 132 4.20 -9.29 -2.34
CA LYS A 132 4.20 -10.60 -1.68
C LYS A 132 3.84 -11.75 -2.63
N ARG A 133 3.01 -11.49 -3.65
CA ARG A 133 2.61 -12.48 -4.66
C ARG A 133 3.62 -12.65 -5.80
N LEU A 134 4.64 -11.78 -5.88
CA LEU A 134 5.70 -11.98 -6.85
C LEU A 134 6.37 -13.33 -6.57
N PRO A 135 6.67 -14.14 -7.61
CA PRO A 135 7.29 -15.44 -7.40
C PRO A 135 8.60 -15.26 -6.64
N SER A 136 8.82 -16.08 -5.62
CA SER A 136 10.12 -16.18 -4.96
C SER A 136 11.10 -16.77 -5.96
N VAL A 137 11.77 -15.89 -6.71
CA VAL A 137 12.74 -16.31 -7.71
C VAL A 137 13.95 -16.87 -6.98
N ASP A 138 14.21 -18.16 -7.18
CA ASP A 138 15.53 -18.70 -6.98
C ASP A 138 16.42 -18.10 -8.08
N LEU A 139 17.19 -17.06 -7.72
CA LEU A 139 17.99 -16.21 -8.62
C LEU A 139 18.94 -17.01 -9.55
N SER A 140 19.15 -18.29 -9.21
CA SER A 140 20.00 -19.25 -9.91
C SER A 140 19.38 -19.89 -11.17
N SER A 141 18.05 -19.97 -11.27
CA SER A 141 17.40 -20.92 -12.19
C SER A 141 16.50 -20.32 -13.27
N ASN A 142 16.17 -19.02 -13.20
CA ASN A 142 15.20 -18.41 -14.12
C ASN A 142 15.79 -17.21 -14.90
N PRO A 143 16.12 -17.36 -16.19
CA PRO A 143 16.73 -16.29 -17.00
C PRO A 143 15.76 -15.12 -17.30
N SER A 144 14.45 -15.29 -17.10
CA SER A 144 13.45 -14.23 -17.32
C SER A 144 13.38 -13.18 -16.20
N PHE A 145 13.83 -13.52 -14.99
CA PHE A 145 14.01 -12.60 -13.85
C PHE A 145 15.50 -12.36 -13.59
N SER A 146 16.27 -12.24 -14.67
CA SER A 146 17.71 -12.05 -14.62
C SER A 146 18.07 -10.81 -13.80
N LEU A 147 19.17 -10.87 -13.05
CA LEU A 147 19.89 -9.71 -12.48
C LEU A 147 20.16 -8.59 -13.51
N LYS A 148 19.92 -8.85 -14.81
CA LYS A 148 19.97 -7.92 -15.93
C LYS A 148 18.70 -7.08 -16.13
N ALA A 149 17.60 -7.31 -15.41
CA ALA A 149 16.36 -6.54 -15.61
C ALA A 149 16.53 -5.05 -15.30
N ILE A 150 17.13 -4.71 -14.15
CA ILE A 150 17.41 -3.31 -13.78
C ILE A 150 18.45 -2.70 -14.73
N PRO A 151 19.59 -3.35 -15.05
CA PRO A 151 20.49 -2.88 -16.10
C PRO A 151 19.81 -2.66 -17.47
N GLY A 152 18.91 -3.55 -17.89
CA GLY A 152 18.16 -3.43 -19.14
C GLY A 152 17.23 -2.22 -19.12
N LEU A 153 16.49 -2.02 -18.02
CA LEU A 153 15.68 -0.81 -17.82
C LEU A 153 16.54 0.46 -17.83
N ALA A 154 17.68 0.43 -17.14
CA ALA A 154 18.61 1.54 -17.10
C ALA A 154 19.13 1.91 -18.50
N SER A 155 19.36 0.91 -19.36
CA SER A 155 19.84 1.13 -20.74
C SER A 155 18.81 1.75 -21.68
N CYS A 156 17.52 1.76 -21.32
CA CYS A 156 16.47 2.40 -22.12
C CYS A 156 16.60 3.93 -22.16
N VAL A 157 17.41 4.52 -21.27
CA VAL A 157 17.62 5.96 -21.19
C VAL A 157 19.11 6.27 -21.30
N VAL A 158 19.45 7.19 -22.19
CA VAL A 158 20.80 7.74 -22.29
C VAL A 158 20.89 8.97 -21.40
N VAL A 159 21.71 8.86 -20.34
CA VAL A 159 21.95 9.95 -19.39
C VAL A 159 23.39 10.47 -19.50
N ARG A 160 23.64 11.71 -19.07
CA ARG A 160 25.00 12.29 -19.07
C ARG A 160 25.90 11.68 -17.98
N ASN A 161 25.32 11.28 -16.86
CA ASN A 161 25.95 10.70 -15.66
C ASN A 161 25.76 9.17 -15.61
N SER A 162 26.17 8.48 -16.67
CA SER A 162 25.95 7.03 -16.84
C SER A 162 26.55 6.17 -15.72
N ASP A 163 27.65 6.63 -15.12
CA ASP A 163 28.35 6.03 -14.00
C ASP A 163 27.52 5.98 -12.71
N LYS A 164 26.62 6.96 -12.51
CA LYS A 164 25.76 7.06 -11.32
C LYS A 164 24.35 6.55 -11.53
N TRP A 165 23.86 6.58 -12.78
CA TRP A 165 22.48 6.23 -13.12
C TRP A 165 22.07 4.83 -12.65
N LEU A 166 22.83 3.79 -13.02
CA LEU A 166 22.49 2.42 -12.65
C LEU A 166 22.48 2.22 -11.12
N PRO A 167 23.51 2.66 -10.35
CA PRO A 167 23.46 2.63 -8.90
C PRO A 167 22.27 3.39 -8.29
N TYR A 168 21.95 4.58 -8.79
CA TYR A 168 20.84 5.40 -8.28
C TYR A 168 19.49 4.75 -8.55
N LEU A 169 19.24 4.34 -9.79
CA LEU A 169 18.01 3.65 -10.17
C LEU A 169 17.82 2.36 -9.35
N THR A 170 18.88 1.56 -9.21
CA THR A 170 18.81 0.30 -8.45
C THR A 170 18.45 0.55 -6.99
N LYS A 171 19.17 1.46 -6.32
CA LYS A 171 18.91 1.79 -4.91
C LYS A 171 17.53 2.40 -4.71
N TRP A 172 17.10 3.26 -5.63
CA TRP A 172 15.79 3.89 -5.56
C TRP A 172 14.67 2.86 -5.73
N LEU A 173 14.76 1.93 -6.69
CA LEU A 173 13.78 0.85 -6.85
C LEU A 173 13.72 -0.08 -5.62
N VAL A 174 14.87 -0.41 -5.03
CA VAL A 174 14.91 -1.18 -3.76
C VAL A 174 14.23 -0.40 -2.64
N ALA A 175 14.49 0.92 -2.55
CA ALA A 175 13.86 1.79 -1.55
C ALA A 175 12.34 1.90 -1.74
N VAL A 176 11.83 1.90 -2.98
CA VAL A 176 10.38 1.88 -3.28
C VAL A 176 9.73 0.65 -2.66
N VAL A 177 10.29 -0.53 -2.89
CA VAL A 177 9.74 -1.78 -2.35
C VAL A 177 9.88 -1.82 -0.83
N ALA A 178 11.03 -1.40 -0.29
CA ALA A 178 11.23 -1.34 1.16
C ALA A 178 10.24 -0.38 1.84
N ASN A 179 9.94 0.76 1.22
CA ASN A 179 8.99 1.74 1.72
C ASN A 179 7.55 1.20 1.69
N ALA A 180 7.15 0.57 0.58
CA ALA A 180 5.81 -0.02 0.46
C ALA A 180 5.55 -1.15 1.47
N MET A 181 6.61 -1.82 1.94
CA MET A 181 6.54 -2.95 2.86
C MET A 181 6.72 -2.56 4.34
N ASP A 182 7.01 -1.29 4.65
CA ASP A 182 7.18 -0.79 6.01
C ASP A 182 6.03 0.16 6.39
N ASP A 183 5.19 -0.26 7.33
CA ASP A 183 4.06 0.54 7.80
C ASP A 183 4.43 1.48 8.97
N ARG A 184 5.71 1.64 9.32
CA ARG A 184 6.17 2.40 10.50
C ARG A 184 7.07 3.57 10.15
N GLU A 185 7.97 3.40 9.20
CA GLU A 185 8.96 4.42 8.84
C GLU A 185 8.99 4.65 7.34
N CYS A 186 9.25 5.91 6.95
CA CYS A 186 9.63 6.19 5.57
C CYS A 186 11.03 5.60 5.33
N ARG A 187 11.15 4.73 4.33
CA ARG A 187 12.43 4.13 3.91
C ARG A 187 13.02 4.81 2.68
N ASN A 188 12.18 5.44 1.86
CA ASN A 188 12.63 6.12 0.65
C ASN A 188 12.72 7.64 0.84
N HIS A 189 13.88 8.11 1.30
CA HIS A 189 14.15 9.53 1.49
C HIS A 189 14.64 10.26 0.22
N THR A 190 14.52 9.63 -0.95
CA THR A 190 15.11 10.11 -2.19
C THR A 190 14.08 10.25 -3.32
N CYS A 191 14.21 11.32 -4.09
CA CYS A 191 13.48 11.61 -5.31
C CYS A 191 14.42 11.42 -6.49
N LEU A 192 14.07 10.52 -7.42
CA LEU A 192 14.82 10.32 -8.65
C LEU A 192 14.40 11.37 -9.67
N VAL A 193 15.35 12.14 -10.22
CA VAL A 193 15.03 13.26 -11.12
C VAL A 193 15.66 13.06 -12.49
N LEU A 194 14.86 13.16 -13.55
CA LEU A 194 15.34 13.18 -14.92
C LEU A 194 15.31 14.60 -15.48
N THR A 195 16.49 15.07 -15.90
CA THR A 195 16.65 16.35 -16.60
C THR A 195 16.92 16.17 -18.07
N GLY A 196 16.52 17.15 -18.86
CA GLY A 196 16.83 17.20 -20.28
C GLY A 196 15.87 18.11 -21.03
N GLU A 197 15.99 18.10 -22.36
CA GLU A 197 15.11 18.87 -23.24
C GLU A 197 13.65 18.39 -23.17
N GLN A 198 12.73 19.27 -23.57
CA GLN A 198 11.32 18.92 -23.73
C GLN A 198 11.15 17.87 -24.84
N GLY A 199 10.13 17.02 -24.72
CA GLY A 199 9.82 16.02 -25.74
C GLY A 199 10.71 14.76 -25.74
N LYS A 200 11.53 14.56 -24.70
CA LYS A 200 12.37 13.35 -24.54
C LYS A 200 11.68 12.21 -23.76
N PHE A 201 10.35 12.24 -23.63
CA PHE A 201 9.55 11.21 -22.93
C PHE A 201 9.95 10.92 -21.47
N LYS A 202 10.58 11.88 -20.77
CA LYS A 202 11.06 11.71 -19.38
C LYS A 202 9.93 11.32 -18.43
N THR A 203 8.84 12.08 -18.43
CA THR A 203 7.66 11.85 -17.58
C THR A 203 7.06 10.47 -17.88
N THR A 204 6.88 10.15 -19.17
CA THR A 204 6.37 8.85 -19.62
C THR A 204 7.25 7.68 -19.17
N PHE A 205 8.58 7.82 -19.23
CA PHE A 205 9.50 6.79 -18.76
C PHE A 205 9.38 6.57 -17.24
N LEU A 206 9.25 7.64 -16.46
CA LEU A 206 9.07 7.55 -15.02
C LEU A 206 7.71 6.93 -14.63
N ASP A 207 6.65 7.19 -15.40
CA ASP A 207 5.33 6.58 -15.19
C ASP A 207 5.38 5.04 -15.32
N LEU A 208 6.27 4.52 -16.19
CA LEU A 208 6.47 3.07 -16.37
C LEU A 208 7.07 2.37 -15.15
N PHE A 209 7.59 3.09 -14.15
CA PHE A 209 8.07 2.49 -12.91
C PHE A 209 6.92 1.96 -12.05
N CYS A 210 5.71 2.47 -12.21
CA CYS A 210 4.54 1.88 -11.57
C CYS A 210 4.08 0.67 -12.39
N PRO A 211 4.01 -0.54 -11.81
CA PRO A 211 3.51 -1.71 -12.52
C PRO A 211 2.07 -1.48 -13.00
N PRO A 212 1.66 -2.02 -14.17
CA PRO A 212 0.30 -1.83 -14.70
C PRO A 212 -0.80 -2.23 -13.71
N ALA A 213 -0.58 -3.29 -12.92
CA ALA A 213 -1.51 -3.74 -11.88
C ALA A 213 -1.68 -2.74 -10.72
N LEU A 214 -0.77 -1.79 -10.57
CA LEU A 214 -0.77 -0.76 -9.52
C LEU A 214 -0.95 0.66 -10.08
N HIS A 215 -1.31 0.82 -11.35
CA HIS A 215 -1.47 2.14 -11.98
C HIS A 215 -2.46 3.05 -11.23
N SER A 216 -3.46 2.48 -10.55
CA SER A 216 -4.39 3.23 -9.69
C SER A 216 -3.75 3.85 -8.44
N TYR A 217 -2.51 3.48 -8.12
CA TYR A 217 -1.69 4.00 -7.01
C TYR A 217 -0.51 4.82 -7.57
N SER A 218 -0.69 5.45 -8.72
CA SER A 218 0.27 6.41 -9.26
C SER A 218 -0.39 7.75 -9.50
N TYR A 219 0.38 8.82 -9.24
CA TYR A 219 -0.02 10.19 -9.51
C TYR A 219 1.05 10.87 -10.34
N THR A 220 0.65 11.54 -11.42
CA THR A 220 1.53 12.33 -12.28
C THR A 220 0.96 13.73 -12.43
N GLY A 221 1.74 14.73 -12.02
CA GLY A 221 1.27 16.12 -12.04
C GLY A 221 2.08 17.04 -11.16
N LYS A 222 1.45 18.14 -10.74
CA LYS A 222 2.05 19.15 -9.86
C LYS A 222 1.63 18.89 -8.42
N ILE A 223 2.57 19.06 -7.50
CA ILE A 223 2.34 18.94 -6.06
C ILE A 223 2.45 20.30 -5.42
N TYR A 224 1.45 20.69 -4.65
CA TYR A 224 1.50 21.92 -3.87
C TYR A 224 1.72 21.53 -2.40
N PRO A 225 2.94 21.70 -1.84
CA PRO A 225 3.27 21.19 -0.50
C PRO A 225 2.37 21.68 0.64
N GLN A 226 1.75 22.85 0.44
CA GLN A 226 0.82 23.48 1.39
C GLN A 226 -0.59 22.86 1.39
N GLU A 227 -0.96 22.17 0.31
CA GLU A 227 -2.31 21.64 0.13
C GLU A 227 -2.51 20.36 0.94
N LYS A 228 -3.68 20.23 1.57
CA LYS A 228 -4.03 19.03 2.33
C LYS A 228 -4.12 17.78 1.44
N ASP A 229 -4.54 17.96 0.19
CA ASP A 229 -4.69 16.87 -0.78
C ASP A 229 -3.34 16.23 -1.14
N THR A 230 -2.23 16.97 -1.00
CA THR A 230 -0.87 16.42 -1.16
C THR A 230 -0.58 15.30 -0.16
N LEU A 231 -1.08 15.39 1.07
CA LEU A 231 -0.90 14.34 2.07
C LEU A 231 -1.64 13.06 1.66
N THR A 232 -2.79 13.18 0.99
CA THR A 232 -3.51 12.04 0.42
C THR A 232 -2.71 11.42 -0.72
N TYR A 233 -2.08 12.21 -1.59
CA TYR A 233 -1.21 11.65 -2.63
C TYR A 233 -0.06 10.84 -2.06
N ILE A 234 0.54 11.29 -0.95
CA ILE A 234 1.65 10.60 -0.29
C ILE A 234 1.20 9.30 0.39
N GLY A 235 0.03 9.30 1.03
CA GLY A 235 -0.49 8.13 1.74
C GLY A 235 -1.16 7.09 0.84
N GLN A 236 -1.59 7.46 -0.35
CA GLN A 236 -2.41 6.60 -1.22
C GLN A 236 -1.73 6.15 -2.52
N ASN A 237 -0.59 6.73 -2.89
CA ASN A 237 0.14 6.34 -4.10
C ASN A 237 1.47 5.68 -3.77
N LEU A 238 1.83 4.67 -4.56
CA LEU A 238 3.16 4.06 -4.57
C LEU A 238 4.18 4.99 -5.25
N ILE A 239 3.83 5.54 -6.42
CA ILE A 239 4.69 6.45 -7.19
C ILE A 239 4.01 7.80 -7.33
N VAL A 240 4.78 8.85 -7.05
CA VAL A 240 4.36 10.23 -7.22
C VAL A 240 5.36 10.91 -8.17
N ASN A 241 4.91 11.17 -9.40
CA ASN A 241 5.69 11.75 -10.48
C ASN A 241 5.41 13.26 -10.60
N ILE A 242 6.41 14.07 -10.23
CA ILE A 242 6.35 15.54 -10.26
C ILE A 242 6.76 16.04 -11.64
N ASP A 243 5.80 16.54 -12.41
CA ASP A 243 6.03 16.94 -13.80
C ASP A 243 6.34 18.44 -13.94
N ASP A 244 7.57 18.74 -14.39
CA ASP A 244 8.12 20.05 -14.76
C ASP A 244 7.95 21.16 -13.70
N GLN A 245 7.73 20.77 -12.44
CA GLN A 245 7.50 21.71 -11.34
C GLN A 245 8.78 22.08 -10.59
N LEU A 246 9.76 21.18 -10.48
CA LEU A 246 10.93 21.41 -9.62
C LEU A 246 11.76 22.65 -10.01
N LYS A 247 11.77 23.04 -11.29
CA LYS A 247 12.45 24.27 -11.76
C LYS A 247 11.75 25.57 -11.34
N ALA A 248 10.45 25.49 -11.03
CA ALA A 248 9.60 26.64 -10.74
C ALA A 248 9.29 26.77 -9.23
N LEU A 249 9.83 25.87 -8.40
CA LEU A 249 9.64 25.93 -6.95
C LEU A 249 10.45 27.09 -6.37
N ASN A 250 9.81 27.87 -5.50
CA ASN A 250 10.51 28.82 -4.65
C ASN A 250 11.22 28.05 -3.51
N LYS A 251 12.13 28.73 -2.80
CA LYS A 251 12.91 28.12 -1.69
C LYS A 251 12.05 27.56 -0.56
N ARG A 252 10.88 28.15 -0.29
CA ARG A 252 9.97 27.68 0.76
C ARG A 252 9.35 26.35 0.35
N ASP A 253 8.78 26.29 -0.84
CA ASP A 253 8.13 25.08 -1.35
C ASP A 253 9.15 23.95 -1.60
N GLU A 254 10.39 24.27 -1.96
CA GLU A 254 11.49 23.29 -2.03
C GLU A 254 11.77 22.66 -0.66
N ASN A 255 11.84 23.46 0.41
CA ASN A 255 12.08 22.96 1.76
C ASN A 255 10.90 22.12 2.28
N GLU A 256 9.68 22.52 1.96
CA GLU A 256 8.51 21.74 2.33
C GLU A 256 8.40 20.44 1.54
N LEU A 257 8.68 20.45 0.24
CA LEU A 257 8.78 19.22 -0.55
C LEU A 257 9.83 18.28 0.01
N LYS A 258 11.00 18.80 0.39
CA LYS A 258 12.06 18.04 1.08
C LYS A 258 11.55 17.40 2.38
N ASN A 259 10.70 18.09 3.15
CA ASN A 259 10.09 17.56 4.36
C ASN A 259 9.05 16.49 4.04
N LEU A 260 8.22 16.70 3.02
CA LEU A 260 7.22 15.75 2.56
C LEU A 260 7.86 14.45 2.07
N ILE A 261 9.00 14.51 1.36
CA ILE A 261 9.74 13.32 0.92
C ILE A 261 10.20 12.46 2.11
N THR A 262 10.49 13.06 3.27
CA THR A 262 11.08 12.37 4.41
C THR A 262 10.15 12.14 5.60
N CYS A 263 8.91 12.62 5.55
CA CYS A 263 7.99 12.43 6.67
C CYS A 263 7.61 10.95 6.80
N PRO A 264 7.64 10.35 8.01
CA PRO A 264 7.36 8.92 8.16
C PRO A 264 5.88 8.58 7.98
N MET A 265 5.01 9.51 8.37
CA MET A 265 3.56 9.35 8.42
C MET A 265 2.89 10.61 7.88
N VAL A 266 1.68 10.44 7.33
CA VAL A 266 0.84 11.53 6.84
C VAL A 266 -0.53 11.50 7.53
N LYS A 267 -1.05 12.68 7.87
CA LYS A 267 -2.34 12.81 8.56
C LYS A 267 -3.38 13.38 7.62
N PHE A 268 -4.35 12.56 7.24
CA PHE A 268 -5.48 12.99 6.41
C PHE A 268 -6.73 12.21 6.78
N ARG A 269 -7.87 12.66 6.27
CA ARG A 269 -9.15 11.96 6.44
C ARG A 269 -9.44 11.21 5.14
N MET A 270 -9.56 9.89 5.22
CA MET A 270 -10.01 9.11 4.06
C MET A 270 -11.42 9.57 3.65
N PRO A 271 -11.81 9.39 2.36
CA PRO A 271 -13.19 9.58 1.97
C PRO A 271 -14.13 8.79 2.91
N TYR A 272 -15.21 9.44 3.37
CA TYR A 272 -16.24 8.84 4.24
C TYR A 272 -15.86 8.56 5.70
N ASP A 273 -14.58 8.70 6.07
CA ASP A 273 -14.19 8.61 7.47
C ASP A 273 -14.63 9.83 8.27
N LYS A 274 -14.98 9.60 9.53
CA LYS A 274 -15.41 10.66 10.44
C LYS A 274 -14.24 11.48 10.98
N TYR A 275 -13.09 10.84 11.13
CA TYR A 275 -11.93 11.40 11.82
C TYR A 275 -10.71 11.45 10.92
N VAL A 276 -9.81 12.39 11.20
CA VAL A 276 -8.48 12.42 10.59
C VAL A 276 -7.66 11.31 11.25
N GLU A 277 -7.03 10.47 10.44
CA GLU A 277 -6.16 9.39 10.91
C GLU A 277 -4.74 9.59 10.39
N GLU A 278 -3.81 8.91 11.05
CA GLU A 278 -2.40 8.86 10.65
C GLU A 278 -2.15 7.61 9.82
N HIS A 279 -1.58 7.80 8.64
CA HIS A 279 -1.32 6.76 7.66
C HIS A 279 0.17 6.69 7.31
N PRO A 280 0.70 5.50 6.97
CA PRO A 280 2.07 5.34 6.52
C PRO A 280 2.39 6.19 5.29
N HIS A 281 3.62 6.70 5.22
CA HIS A 281 4.15 7.29 4.00
C HIS A 281 4.38 6.19 2.97
N LEU A 282 3.52 6.10 1.97
CA LEU A 282 3.60 5.08 0.93
C LEU A 282 4.40 5.53 -0.29
N ALA A 283 4.30 6.82 -0.63
CA ALA A 283 4.85 7.35 -1.87
C ALA A 283 6.36 7.25 -2.01
N SER A 284 6.80 7.00 -3.24
CA SER A 284 8.17 7.21 -3.69
C SER A 284 8.15 8.25 -4.80
N PHE A 285 9.00 9.26 -4.67
CA PHE A 285 8.97 10.42 -5.55
C PHE A 285 9.89 10.23 -6.75
N VAL A 286 9.38 10.62 -7.92
CA VAL A 286 10.16 10.83 -9.13
C VAL A 286 9.82 12.19 -9.71
N ALA A 287 10.71 12.77 -10.51
CA ALA A 287 10.43 14.04 -11.15
C ALA A 287 11.08 14.16 -12.52
N SER A 288 10.41 14.87 -13.41
CA SER A 288 10.91 15.26 -14.73
C SER A 288 11.07 16.78 -14.78
N VAL A 289 12.21 17.26 -15.25
CA VAL A 289 12.46 18.71 -15.38
C VAL A 289 13.00 19.04 -16.76
N ASN A 290 12.47 20.13 -17.33
CA ASN A 290 13.02 20.70 -18.56
C ASN A 290 14.16 21.68 -18.22
N GLY A 291 15.36 21.41 -18.76
CA GLY A 291 16.57 22.19 -18.50
C GLY A 291 17.55 21.50 -17.53
N ASN A 292 18.74 22.08 -17.38
CA ASN A 292 19.80 21.52 -16.52
C ASN A 292 19.86 22.18 -15.13
N ASP A 293 19.16 23.31 -14.94
CA ASP A 293 19.18 24.06 -13.70
C ASP A 293 17.93 23.75 -12.88
N PHE A 294 18.06 22.81 -11.94
CA PHE A 294 17.06 22.59 -10.91
C PHE A 294 17.79 22.40 -9.57
N LEU A 295 17.27 23.02 -8.51
CA LEU A 295 17.86 23.04 -7.16
C LEU A 295 19.24 23.73 -7.09
N THR A 296 19.23 25.06 -6.99
CA THR A 296 20.46 25.89 -6.88
C THR A 296 21.06 25.92 -5.46
N ASP A 297 20.69 24.98 -4.59
CA ASP A 297 21.10 24.98 -3.17
C ASP A 297 22.48 24.29 -2.98
N PRO A 298 23.53 25.04 -2.56
CA PRO A 298 24.87 24.50 -2.34
C PRO A 298 24.98 23.53 -1.16
N THR A 299 23.96 23.41 -0.30
CA THR A 299 24.00 22.58 0.93
C THR A 299 23.80 21.07 0.70
N GLY A 300 23.80 20.64 -0.57
CA GLY A 300 23.69 19.24 -0.96
C GLY A 300 22.25 18.76 -0.90
N SER A 301 21.60 18.73 -2.07
CA SER A 301 20.29 18.15 -2.30
C SER A 301 20.32 16.62 -2.21
N ARG A 302 20.71 16.05 -1.05
CA ARG A 302 20.86 14.60 -0.80
C ARG A 302 19.59 13.79 -1.09
N ARG A 303 18.45 14.48 -1.03
CA ARG A 303 17.11 13.96 -1.30
C ARG A 303 16.79 13.89 -2.78
N PHE A 304 17.60 14.48 -3.67
CA PHE A 304 17.37 14.46 -5.11
C PHE A 304 18.54 13.73 -5.80
N LEU A 305 18.22 12.78 -6.65
CA LEU A 305 19.17 12.00 -7.43
C LEU A 305 19.08 12.48 -8.89
N PRO A 306 19.87 13.51 -9.29
CA PRO A 306 19.93 14.01 -10.66
C PRO A 306 20.63 13.02 -11.61
#